data_AF-A0A293NEQ5-F1
#
_entry.id   AF-A0A293NEQ5-F1
#
_cell.length_a   1.000
_cell.length_b   1.000
_cell.length_c   1.000
_cell.angle_alpha   90.00
_cell.angle_beta   90.00
_cell.angle_gamma   90.00
#
_symmetry.space_group_name_H-M   'P 1'
#
loop_
_entity.id
_entity.type
_entity.pdbx_description
1 polymer ?
#
loop_
_entity_poly.entity_id
_entity_poly.type
_entity_poly.pdbx_seq_one_letter_code
_entity_poly.pdbx_strand_id
1 'polypeptide(L)'
;MTRIDLSDPAAIRREGAAWPWRIAFLIFAVLLLVATHWPGSEPSGSTILSPDKLMHFLCFGGFTFLLWMTRWFRRVWVVAGYSTAFTVLDELSQGFFSPYRDSSGADIVAGLLGVFAASAWMTTFQPANDFVVRQQERRVSWILDELLGRPTNWLLLGSAFVLPMLIVFLPLYLLGWSMFGISIGNISLTLGILIGLAAVWGVLRRLVPDQLRRIETDRPCFDCGTRLAQLELDEHGSGHCGACGHPVHASQWLRLPVPRIPLAAVLQADGPLGLVCITGYVLLAMCIAPLLLLANGHPGLASAIFYTGTVIAAAMAWQWHRVLRNEIAAQGDRRCIRCEFDLASVPSEGGLGTCPECSVIFARLHEAVDDEVEGSHR
;
A
#
# COMPACT_ATOMS: atom_id res chain seq x y z
N MET A 1 17.97 15.10 10.95
CA MET A 1 17.69 15.51 9.56
C MET A 1 18.94 15.25 8.73
N THR A 2 18.88 14.31 7.81
CA THR A 2 19.96 14.03 6.84
C THR A 2 20.06 15.20 5.86
N ARG A 3 21.25 15.79 5.69
CA ARG A 3 21.48 16.83 4.69
C ARG A 3 21.24 16.21 3.31
N ILE A 4 20.30 16.74 2.55
CA ILE A 4 20.05 16.27 1.19
C ILE A 4 21.23 16.73 0.34
N ASP A 5 21.96 15.77 -0.24
CA ASP A 5 22.96 16.08 -1.23
C ASP A 5 22.26 16.41 -2.55
N LEU A 6 22.18 17.70 -2.86
CA LEU A 6 21.58 18.19 -4.11
C LEU A 6 22.42 17.84 -5.35
N SER A 7 23.59 17.20 -5.18
CA SER A 7 24.35 16.67 -6.30
C SER A 7 23.98 15.23 -6.66
N ASP A 8 23.26 14.49 -5.81
CA ASP A 8 22.80 13.12 -6.10
C ASP A 8 21.46 13.15 -6.87
N PRO A 9 21.43 12.78 -8.16
CA PRO A 9 20.20 12.78 -8.95
C PRO A 9 19.13 11.82 -8.39
N ALA A 10 19.54 10.73 -7.71
CA ALA A 10 18.62 9.82 -7.05
C ALA A 10 17.98 10.45 -5.82
N ALA A 11 18.72 11.23 -5.03
CA ALA A 11 18.16 12.01 -3.93
C ALA A 11 17.13 13.03 -4.43
N ILE A 12 17.44 13.80 -5.49
CA ILE A 12 16.53 14.80 -6.07
C ILE A 12 15.21 14.14 -6.49
N ARG A 13 15.27 13.02 -7.24
CA ARG A 13 14.06 12.33 -7.68
C ARG A 13 13.24 11.80 -6.49
N ARG A 14 13.89 11.17 -5.52
CA ARG A 14 13.21 10.62 -4.32
C ARG A 14 12.49 11.72 -3.54
N GLU A 15 13.13 12.88 -3.40
CA GLU A 15 12.55 14.06 -2.74
C GLU A 15 11.39 14.66 -3.56
N GLY A 16 11.56 14.79 -4.88
CA GLY A 16 10.51 15.25 -5.79
C GLY A 16 9.26 14.36 -5.76
N ALA A 17 9.45 13.04 -5.74
CA ALA A 17 8.36 12.07 -5.62
C ALA A 17 7.68 12.11 -4.25
N ALA A 18 8.44 12.36 -3.17
CA ALA A 18 7.91 12.43 -1.80
C ALA A 18 7.17 13.75 -1.50
N TRP A 19 7.48 14.82 -2.22
CA TRP A 19 6.96 16.16 -1.94
C TRP A 19 5.42 16.26 -1.98
N PRO A 20 4.71 15.75 -3.00
CA PRO A 20 3.25 15.74 -3.01
C PRO A 20 2.65 14.98 -1.82
N TRP A 21 3.27 13.87 -1.40
CA TRP A 21 2.84 13.12 -0.22
C TRP A 21 2.98 13.90 1.07
N ARG A 22 4.06 14.70 1.21
CA ARG A 22 4.26 15.57 2.37
C ARG A 22 3.20 16.67 2.43
N ILE A 23 2.89 17.30 1.30
CA ILE A 23 1.80 18.29 1.21
C ILE A 23 0.47 17.64 1.57
N ALA A 24 0.15 16.49 0.97
CA ALA A 24 -1.09 15.77 1.23
C ALA A 24 -1.21 15.36 2.70
N PHE A 25 -0.13 14.86 3.31
CA PHE A 25 -0.07 14.54 4.73
C PHE A 25 -0.32 15.76 5.60
N LEU A 26 0.34 16.89 5.34
CA LEU A 26 0.18 18.12 6.13
C LEU A 26 -1.26 18.66 6.04
N ILE A 27 -1.83 18.72 4.84
CA ILE A 27 -3.22 19.12 4.64
C ILE A 27 -4.15 18.18 5.40
N PHE A 28 -3.95 16.86 5.26
CA PHE A 28 -4.77 15.85 5.93
C PHE A 28 -4.66 15.94 7.45
N ALA A 29 -3.46 16.12 8.00
CA ALA A 29 -3.23 16.27 9.44
C ALA A 29 -3.91 17.52 10.00
N VAL A 30 -3.86 18.65 9.28
CA VAL A 30 -4.57 19.89 9.67
C VAL A 30 -6.07 19.66 9.62
N LEU A 31 -6.60 19.08 8.55
CA LEU A 31 -8.04 18.78 8.43
C LEU A 31 -8.50 17.82 9.53
N LEU A 32 -7.68 16.82 9.87
CA LEU A 32 -7.97 15.89 10.94
C LEU A 32 -8.05 16.61 12.29
N LEU A 33 -7.03 17.41 12.64
CA LEU A 33 -7.03 18.20 13.87
C LEU A 33 -8.23 19.15 13.96
N VAL A 34 -8.56 19.84 12.85
CA VAL A 34 -9.72 20.72 12.80
C VAL A 34 -11.01 19.94 13.01
N ALA A 35 -11.16 18.76 12.38
CA ALA A 35 -12.35 17.93 12.51
C ALA A 35 -12.51 17.33 13.92
N THR A 36 -11.41 16.92 14.55
CA THR A 36 -11.42 16.36 15.91
C THR A 36 -11.61 17.44 16.97
N HIS A 37 -11.09 18.65 16.75
CA HIS A 37 -11.23 19.74 17.71
C HIS A 37 -12.37 20.71 17.39
N TRP A 38 -13.15 20.44 16.35
CA TRP A 38 -14.34 21.23 16.07
C TRP A 38 -15.30 21.14 17.27
N PRO A 39 -15.84 22.28 17.75
CA PRO A 39 -16.78 22.28 18.88
C PRO A 39 -17.96 21.35 18.62
N GLY A 40 -18.32 20.56 19.62
CA GLY A 40 -19.54 19.75 19.56
C GLY A 40 -20.78 20.63 19.40
N SER A 41 -21.81 20.11 18.76
CA SER A 41 -23.14 20.72 18.85
C SER A 41 -23.64 20.61 20.30
N GLU A 42 -24.31 21.64 20.80
CA GLU A 42 -25.05 21.54 22.07
C GLU A 42 -25.94 20.29 22.03
N PRO A 43 -26.13 19.59 23.17
CA PRO A 43 -26.94 18.38 23.23
C PRO A 43 -28.41 18.68 22.93
N SER A 44 -28.75 18.80 21.65
CA SER A 44 -30.11 18.77 21.14
C SER A 44 -30.59 17.32 21.28
N GLY A 45 -31.72 17.08 21.96
CA GLY A 45 -32.21 15.75 22.36
C GLY A 45 -32.44 14.72 21.25
N SER A 46 -32.07 14.99 19.99
CA SER A 46 -31.96 14.02 18.91
C SER A 46 -30.50 13.56 18.77
N THR A 47 -30.14 12.44 19.39
CA THR A 47 -28.85 11.77 19.15
C THR A 47 -28.83 11.14 17.77
N ILE A 48 -28.34 11.87 16.78
CA ILE A 48 -27.96 11.28 15.49
C ILE A 48 -26.76 10.38 15.75
N LEU A 49 -26.95 9.06 15.63
CA LEU A 49 -25.86 8.07 15.70
C LEU A 49 -24.95 8.25 14.47
N SER A 50 -23.90 9.06 14.64
CA SER A 50 -22.82 9.25 13.67
C SER A 50 -21.96 7.98 13.55
N PRO A 51 -21.43 7.63 12.36
CA PRO A 51 -20.45 6.56 12.16
C PRO A 51 -19.05 6.92 12.71
N ASP A 52 -19.02 7.54 13.90
CA ASP A 52 -17.88 8.24 14.46
C ASP A 52 -16.64 7.33 14.59
N LYS A 53 -16.82 6.16 15.20
CA LYS A 53 -15.73 5.17 15.38
C LYS A 53 -15.15 4.66 14.06
N LEU A 54 -15.97 4.49 13.03
CA LEU A 54 -15.47 4.09 11.71
C LEU A 54 -14.67 5.22 11.06
N MET A 55 -15.11 6.46 11.25
CA MET A 55 -14.35 7.64 10.81
C MET A 55 -13.02 7.74 11.54
N HIS A 56 -12.97 7.56 12.87
CA HIS A 56 -11.71 7.51 13.62
C HIS A 56 -10.76 6.43 13.07
N PHE A 57 -11.25 5.21 12.84
CA PHE A 57 -10.47 4.14 12.21
C PHE A 57 -9.89 4.56 10.86
N LEU A 58 -10.71 5.10 9.95
CA LEU A 58 -10.29 5.52 8.61
C LEU A 58 -9.31 6.71 8.67
N CYS A 59 -9.58 7.69 9.53
CA CYS A 59 -8.80 8.91 9.65
C CYS A 59 -7.40 8.63 10.21
N PHE A 60 -7.30 7.88 11.31
CA PHE A 60 -5.99 7.55 11.90
C PHE A 60 -5.22 6.50 11.08
N GLY A 61 -5.91 5.56 10.43
CA GLY A 61 -5.30 4.68 9.43
C GLY A 61 -4.75 5.44 8.22
N GLY A 62 -5.54 6.38 7.69
CA GLY A 62 -5.13 7.28 6.60
C GLY A 62 -3.97 8.19 6.99
N PHE A 63 -3.98 8.75 8.20
CA PHE A 63 -2.89 9.52 8.77
C PHE A 63 -1.59 8.70 8.80
N THR A 64 -1.67 7.48 9.34
CA THR A 64 -0.52 6.56 9.46
C THR A 64 0.05 6.22 8.08
N PHE A 65 -0.81 5.90 7.12
CA PHE A 65 -0.41 5.59 5.75
C PHE A 65 0.23 6.78 5.04
N LEU A 66 -0.38 7.96 5.11
CA LEU A 66 0.18 9.18 4.52
C LEU A 66 1.51 9.56 5.14
N LEU A 67 1.64 9.43 6.47
CA LEU A 67 2.90 9.68 7.18
C LEU A 67 4.02 8.77 6.67
N TRP A 68 3.73 7.48 6.44
CA TRP A 68 4.70 6.55 5.84
C TRP A 68 5.12 6.97 4.43
N MET A 69 4.14 7.37 3.60
CA MET A 69 4.41 7.82 2.22
C MET A 69 5.25 9.10 2.15
N THR A 70 5.31 9.93 3.21
CA THR A 70 6.20 11.10 3.25
C THR A 70 7.69 10.75 3.22
N ARG A 71 8.04 9.50 3.54
CA ARG A 71 9.41 8.99 3.70
C ARG A 71 10.24 9.72 4.77
N TRP A 72 9.63 10.49 5.67
CA TRP A 72 10.35 11.10 6.81
C TRP A 72 10.92 10.05 7.76
N PHE A 73 10.22 8.92 7.92
CA PHE A 73 10.64 7.79 8.72
C PHE A 73 10.85 6.57 7.82
N ARG A 74 12.03 5.93 7.91
CA ARG A 74 12.33 4.72 7.14
C ARG A 74 11.76 3.45 7.77
N ARG A 75 11.54 3.46 9.09
CA ARG A 75 11.15 2.28 9.87
C ARG A 75 9.65 2.32 10.16
N VAL A 76 8.93 1.28 9.76
CA VAL A 76 7.47 1.15 9.94
C VAL A 76 7.07 1.29 11.41
N TRP A 77 7.83 0.70 12.34
CA TRP A 77 7.51 0.78 13.77
C TRP A 77 7.63 2.20 14.34
N VAL A 78 8.48 3.07 13.76
CA VAL A 78 8.57 4.48 14.16
C VAL A 78 7.33 5.23 13.71
N VAL A 79 6.85 4.99 12.48
CA VAL A 79 5.60 5.56 11.96
C VAL A 79 4.42 5.11 12.83
N ALA A 80 4.34 3.82 13.14
CA ALA A 80 3.30 3.27 13.99
C ALA A 80 3.35 3.88 15.40
N GLY A 81 4.52 3.95 16.03
CA GLY A 81 4.68 4.54 17.37
C GLY A 81 4.28 6.02 17.40
N TYR A 82 4.69 6.81 16.41
CA TYR A 82 4.29 8.21 16.30
C TYR A 82 2.78 8.35 16.09
N SER A 83 2.19 7.55 15.22
CA SER A 83 0.75 7.61 14.92
C SER A 83 -0.10 7.18 16.12
N THR A 84 0.32 6.14 16.85
CA THR A 84 -0.28 5.73 18.13
C THR A 84 -0.26 6.86 19.15
N ALA A 85 0.91 7.50 19.34
CA ALA A 85 1.04 8.62 20.26
C ALA A 85 0.15 9.80 19.84
N PHE A 86 0.10 10.10 18.54
CA PHE A 86 -0.76 11.14 17.99
C PHE A 86 -2.24 10.85 18.22
N THR A 87 -2.71 9.61 17.97
CA THR A 87 -4.11 9.21 18.21
C THR A 87 -4.51 9.37 19.68
N VAL A 88 -3.66 8.95 20.61
CA VAL A 88 -3.94 9.09 22.05
C VAL A 88 -3.96 10.56 22.46
N LEU A 89 -2.97 11.33 22.01
CA LEU A 89 -2.87 12.75 22.34
C LEU A 89 -4.02 13.56 21.77
N ASP A 90 -4.43 13.29 20.52
CA ASP A 90 -5.55 13.96 19.87
C ASP A 90 -6.85 13.77 20.67
N GLU A 91 -7.15 12.55 21.10
CA GLU A 91 -8.37 12.30 21.89
C GLU A 91 -8.31 12.93 23.29
N LEU A 92 -7.14 12.89 23.95
CA LEU A 92 -6.96 13.53 25.25
C LEU A 92 -7.05 15.06 25.15
N SER A 93 -6.55 15.65 24.05
CA SER A 93 -6.63 17.09 23.83
C SER A 93 -8.03 17.53 23.44
N GLN A 94 -8.81 16.69 22.74
CA GLN A 94 -10.22 16.97 22.46
C GLN A 94 -11.02 17.22 23.74
N GLY A 95 -10.88 16.35 24.74
CA GLY A 95 -11.58 16.51 26.03
C GLY A 95 -11.17 17.75 26.83
N PHE A 96 -10.01 18.34 26.53
CA PHE A 96 -9.52 19.55 27.18
C PHE A 96 -9.89 20.83 26.43
N PHE A 97 -9.83 20.82 25.09
CA PHE A 97 -9.94 22.01 24.26
C PHE A 97 -11.27 22.17 23.53
N SER A 98 -12.08 21.11 23.38
CA SER A 98 -13.35 21.17 22.65
C SER A 98 -14.53 21.21 23.63
N PRO A 99 -15.21 22.37 23.78
CA PRO A 99 -16.41 22.44 24.60
C PRO A 99 -17.47 21.46 24.08
N TYR A 100 -18.17 20.81 25.01
CA TYR A 100 -19.25 19.85 24.71
C TYR A 100 -18.79 18.55 24.03
N ARG A 101 -17.49 18.22 24.09
CA ARG A 101 -16.96 16.94 23.60
C ARG A 101 -16.25 16.21 24.73
N ASP A 102 -16.74 15.02 25.08
CA ASP A 102 -16.10 14.15 26.05
C ASP A 102 -15.06 13.27 25.36
N SER A 103 -13.91 13.05 26.02
CA SER A 103 -12.93 12.08 25.55
C SER A 103 -13.51 10.66 25.64
N SER A 104 -13.44 9.90 24.57
CA SER A 104 -14.02 8.57 24.47
C SER A 104 -12.93 7.53 24.24
N GLY A 105 -12.76 6.64 25.22
CA GLY A 105 -11.81 5.53 25.10
C GLY A 105 -12.11 4.62 23.91
N ALA A 106 -13.36 4.56 23.45
CA ALA A 106 -13.73 3.79 22.26
C ALA A 106 -13.18 4.41 20.97
N ASP A 107 -12.99 5.72 20.92
CA ASP A 107 -12.45 6.44 19.76
C ASP A 107 -10.93 6.35 19.71
N ILE A 108 -10.26 6.29 20.89
CA ILE A 108 -8.86 5.85 20.98
C ILE A 108 -8.72 4.45 20.39
N VAL A 109 -9.51 3.49 20.86
CA VAL A 109 -9.43 2.10 20.38
C VAL A 109 -9.67 2.03 18.87
N ALA A 110 -10.69 2.72 18.35
CA ALA A 110 -10.98 2.74 16.92
C ALA A 110 -9.84 3.37 16.10
N GLY A 111 -9.25 4.46 16.58
CA GLY A 111 -8.09 5.08 15.95
C GLY A 111 -6.86 4.17 15.94
N LEU A 112 -6.55 3.53 17.07
CA LEU A 112 -5.44 2.58 17.18
C LEU A 112 -5.61 1.37 16.26
N LEU A 113 -6.83 0.86 16.15
CA LEU A 113 -7.17 -0.19 15.18
C LEU A 113 -6.86 0.25 13.74
N GLY A 114 -7.13 1.52 13.40
CA GLY A 114 -6.75 2.13 12.12
C GLY A 114 -5.23 2.16 11.92
N VAL A 115 -4.48 2.60 12.93
CA VAL A 115 -3.01 2.62 12.93
C VAL A 115 -2.45 1.20 12.71
N PHE A 116 -2.98 0.19 13.41
CA PHE A 116 -2.55 -1.19 13.25
C PHE A 116 -2.87 -1.75 11.87
N ALA A 117 -4.07 -1.49 11.36
CA ALA A 117 -4.49 -1.93 10.03
C ALA A 117 -3.59 -1.35 8.93
N ALA A 118 -3.28 -0.05 9.00
CA ALA A 118 -2.35 0.59 8.08
C ALA A 118 -0.93 0.00 8.22
N SER A 119 -0.47 -0.21 9.45
CA SER A 119 0.86 -0.75 9.74
C SER A 119 1.05 -2.18 9.22
N ALA A 120 0.04 -3.02 9.34
CA ALA A 120 0.05 -4.35 8.75
C ALA A 120 0.30 -4.27 7.24
N TRP A 121 -0.41 -3.39 6.52
CA TRP A 121 -0.19 -3.20 5.08
C TRP A 121 1.19 -2.64 4.74
N MET A 122 1.73 -1.69 5.52
CA MET A 122 3.08 -1.17 5.30
C MET A 122 4.14 -2.27 5.31
N THR A 123 4.01 -3.26 6.20
CA THR A 123 4.95 -4.40 6.26
C THR A 123 4.90 -5.27 5.01
N THR A 124 3.78 -5.26 4.27
CA THR A 124 3.64 -6.04 3.04
C THR A 124 4.44 -5.50 1.85
N PHE A 125 5.06 -4.33 1.99
CA PHE A 125 5.88 -3.68 0.97
C PHE A 125 7.40 -3.76 1.24
N GLN A 126 7.85 -4.56 2.22
CA GLN A 126 9.29 -4.74 2.48
C GLN A 126 9.98 -5.41 1.29
N PRO A 127 11.09 -4.88 0.74
CA PRO A 127 11.69 -5.36 -0.51
C PRO A 127 12.13 -6.83 -0.43
N ALA A 128 12.02 -7.56 -1.55
CA ALA A 128 12.55 -8.92 -1.66
C ALA A 128 14.09 -8.97 -1.60
N ASN A 129 14.62 -10.09 -1.09
CA ASN A 129 16.06 -10.34 -1.04
C ASN A 129 16.64 -10.58 -2.44
N ASP A 130 15.95 -11.37 -3.27
CA ASP A 130 16.36 -11.65 -4.66
C ASP A 130 16.38 -10.37 -5.52
N PHE A 131 17.46 -10.17 -6.28
CA PHE A 131 17.64 -8.95 -7.08
C PHE A 131 16.60 -8.81 -8.19
N VAL A 132 16.30 -9.85 -8.98
CA VAL A 132 15.34 -9.77 -10.09
C VAL A 132 13.95 -9.42 -9.55
N VAL A 133 13.53 -10.11 -8.49
CA VAL A 133 12.25 -9.85 -7.82
C VAL A 133 12.23 -8.42 -7.29
N ARG A 134 13.30 -7.97 -6.64
CA ARG A 134 13.44 -6.61 -6.13
C ARG A 134 13.32 -5.56 -7.25
N GLN A 135 13.90 -5.81 -8.43
CA GLN A 135 13.77 -4.90 -9.58
C GLN A 135 12.33 -4.84 -10.10
N GLN A 136 11.61 -5.97 -10.15
CA GLN A 136 10.19 -5.98 -10.53
C GLN A 136 9.32 -5.24 -9.50
N GLU A 137 9.64 -5.34 -8.21
CA GLU A 137 8.96 -4.57 -7.17
C GLU A 137 9.27 -3.07 -7.27
N ARG A 138 10.55 -2.73 -7.55
CA ARG A 138 10.97 -1.34 -7.81
C ARG A 138 10.25 -0.75 -9.01
N ARG A 139 9.94 -1.53 -10.05
CA ARG A 139 9.14 -1.08 -11.20
C ARG A 139 7.79 -0.51 -10.75
N VAL A 140 7.08 -1.21 -9.87
CA VAL A 140 5.78 -0.76 -9.34
C VAL A 140 5.97 0.52 -8.53
N SER A 141 6.99 0.58 -7.67
CA SER A 141 7.29 1.79 -6.90
C SER A 141 7.63 2.99 -7.79
N TRP A 142 8.35 2.77 -8.90
CA TRP A 142 8.70 3.80 -9.87
C TRP A 142 7.45 4.33 -10.58
N ILE A 143 6.53 3.44 -11.00
CA ILE A 143 5.27 3.83 -11.62
C ILE A 143 4.44 4.67 -10.65
N LEU A 144 4.34 4.24 -9.38
CA LEU A 144 3.60 4.99 -8.36
C LEU A 144 4.24 6.35 -8.10
N ASP A 145 5.57 6.42 -7.97
CA ASP A 145 6.30 7.67 -7.77
C ASP A 145 6.12 8.63 -8.96
N GLU A 146 6.10 8.13 -10.19
CA GLU A 146 5.92 8.96 -11.39
C GLU A 146 4.47 9.43 -11.55
N LEU A 147 3.49 8.56 -11.24
CA LEU A 147 2.09 8.93 -11.26
C LEU A 147 1.76 9.93 -10.15
N LEU A 148 2.20 9.66 -8.93
CA LEU A 148 1.87 10.43 -7.74
C LEU A 148 2.91 11.53 -7.46
N GLY A 149 3.95 11.64 -8.27
CA GLY A 149 4.82 12.82 -8.29
C GLY A 149 4.15 14.04 -8.96
N ARG A 150 3.08 13.83 -9.74
CA ARG A 150 2.41 14.89 -10.50
C ARG A 150 1.14 15.38 -9.80
N PRO A 151 1.01 16.69 -9.49
CA PRO A 151 -0.16 17.22 -8.79
C PRO A 151 -1.47 17.06 -9.58
N THR A 152 -1.40 17.04 -10.92
CA THR A 152 -2.57 16.79 -11.78
C THR A 152 -3.18 15.42 -11.54
N ASN A 153 -2.35 14.41 -11.31
CA ASN A 153 -2.81 13.04 -11.05
C ASN A 153 -3.42 12.92 -9.65
N TRP A 154 -2.93 13.69 -8.67
CA TRP A 154 -3.57 13.80 -7.35
C TRP A 154 -4.98 14.35 -7.45
N LEU A 155 -5.17 15.45 -8.19
CA LEU A 155 -6.50 16.01 -8.41
C LEU A 155 -7.42 15.02 -9.11
N LEU A 156 -6.91 14.32 -10.13
CA LEU A 156 -7.68 13.33 -10.88
C LEU A 156 -8.07 12.12 -10.02
N LEU A 157 -7.12 11.51 -9.31
CA LEU A 157 -7.37 10.35 -8.45
C LEU A 157 -8.21 10.73 -7.23
N GLY A 158 -7.93 11.88 -6.62
CA GLY A 158 -8.69 12.41 -5.48
C GLY A 158 -10.14 12.70 -5.85
N SER A 159 -10.38 13.39 -6.97
CA SER A 159 -11.75 13.64 -7.44
C SER A 159 -12.47 12.37 -7.88
N ALA A 160 -11.77 11.44 -8.54
CA ALA A 160 -12.31 10.12 -8.89
C ALA A 160 -12.69 9.28 -7.66
N PHE A 161 -12.03 9.49 -6.52
CA PHE A 161 -12.42 8.85 -5.26
C PHE A 161 -13.58 9.59 -4.59
N VAL A 162 -13.40 10.88 -4.30
CA VAL A 162 -14.29 11.66 -3.42
C VAL A 162 -15.66 11.88 -4.06
N LEU A 163 -15.74 12.21 -5.35
CA LEU A 163 -17.03 12.53 -5.98
C LEU A 163 -17.97 11.31 -6.00
N PRO A 164 -17.58 10.13 -6.52
CA PRO A 164 -18.45 8.95 -6.49
C PRO A 164 -18.76 8.49 -5.06
N MET A 165 -17.78 8.59 -4.15
CA MET A 165 -17.98 8.26 -2.74
C MET A 165 -19.10 9.13 -2.13
N LEU A 166 -19.04 10.45 -2.29
CA LEU A 166 -20.06 11.38 -1.77
C LEU A 166 -21.41 11.20 -2.45
N ILE A 167 -21.43 10.99 -3.77
CA ILE A 167 -22.66 10.76 -4.56
C ILE A 167 -23.41 9.51 -4.08
N VAL A 168 -22.71 8.49 -3.60
CA VAL A 168 -23.34 7.27 -3.08
C VAL A 168 -23.64 7.39 -1.59
N PHE A 169 -22.65 7.83 -0.80
CA PHE A 169 -22.76 7.92 0.65
C PHE A 169 -23.88 8.85 1.10
N LEU A 170 -23.88 10.11 0.65
CA LEU A 170 -24.76 11.14 1.19
C LEU A 170 -26.24 10.85 0.87
N PRO A 171 -26.64 10.55 -0.38
CA PRO A 171 -28.04 10.23 -0.67
C PRO A 171 -28.52 8.98 0.04
N LEU A 172 -27.70 7.93 0.12
CA LEU A 172 -28.09 6.69 0.79
C LEU A 172 -28.25 6.91 2.31
N TYR A 173 -27.35 7.66 2.93
CA TYR A 173 -27.46 8.04 4.33
C TYR A 173 -28.75 8.85 4.60
N LEU A 174 -28.99 9.90 3.80
CA LEU A 174 -30.19 10.74 3.91
C LEU A 174 -31.48 9.96 3.64
N LEU A 175 -31.47 9.01 2.70
CA LEU A 175 -32.61 8.14 2.40
C LEU A 175 -32.92 7.22 3.59
N GLY A 176 -31.90 6.57 4.14
CA GLY A 176 -32.04 5.71 5.31
C GLY A 176 -32.63 6.44 6.51
N TRP A 177 -32.15 7.66 6.74
CA TRP A 177 -32.67 8.53 7.79
C TRP A 177 -34.11 8.97 7.52
N SER A 178 -34.39 9.54 6.34
CA SER A 178 -35.68 10.15 6.03
C SER A 178 -36.82 9.14 5.86
N MET A 179 -36.56 7.98 5.26
CA MET A 179 -37.62 7.01 4.96
C MET A 179 -37.87 6.02 6.09
N PHE A 180 -36.83 5.64 6.83
CA PHE A 180 -36.89 4.50 7.74
C PHE A 180 -36.56 4.87 9.18
N GLY A 181 -36.09 6.09 9.44
CA GLY A 181 -35.67 6.52 10.78
C GLY A 181 -34.49 5.73 11.35
N ILE A 182 -33.72 5.04 10.49
CA ILE A 182 -32.55 4.24 10.87
C ILE A 182 -31.25 4.93 10.45
N SER A 183 -30.24 4.87 11.31
CA SER A 183 -28.88 5.29 10.94
C SER A 183 -28.17 4.16 10.21
N ILE A 184 -27.96 4.32 8.90
CA ILE A 184 -27.16 3.41 8.06
C ILE A 184 -25.82 4.02 7.66
N GLY A 185 -25.26 4.88 8.52
CA GLY A 185 -24.01 5.61 8.27
C GLY A 185 -22.85 4.70 7.85
N ASN A 186 -22.60 3.61 8.58
CA ASN A 186 -21.50 2.69 8.26
C ASN A 186 -21.69 2.00 6.90
N ILE A 187 -22.90 1.53 6.60
CA ILE A 187 -23.21 0.83 5.34
C ILE A 187 -23.07 1.79 4.16
N SER A 188 -23.69 2.96 4.25
CA SER A 188 -23.64 3.98 3.20
C SER A 188 -22.20 4.47 2.95
N LEU A 189 -21.42 4.70 4.01
CA LEU A 189 -20.02 5.10 3.88
C LEU A 189 -19.19 4.02 3.20
N THR A 190 -19.40 2.76 3.59
CA THR A 190 -18.69 1.61 3.02
C THR A 190 -18.97 1.47 1.52
N LEU A 191 -20.24 1.55 1.12
CA LEU A 191 -20.62 1.51 -0.29
C LEU A 191 -20.01 2.68 -1.06
N GLY A 192 -20.02 3.89 -0.48
CA GLY A 192 -19.34 5.05 -1.04
C GLY A 192 -17.85 4.80 -1.28
N ILE A 193 -17.12 4.28 -0.27
CA ILE A 193 -15.69 3.95 -0.38
C ILE A 193 -15.44 2.93 -1.49
N LEU A 194 -16.24 1.86 -1.57
CA LEU A 194 -16.08 0.83 -2.59
C LEU A 194 -16.26 1.38 -4.01
N ILE A 195 -17.26 2.24 -4.23
CA ILE A 195 -17.49 2.89 -5.52
C ILE A 195 -16.37 3.89 -5.84
N GLY A 196 -15.90 4.66 -4.86
CA GLY A 196 -14.74 5.54 -5.02
C GLY A 196 -13.47 4.78 -5.40
N LEU A 197 -13.17 3.66 -4.73
CA LEU A 197 -12.02 2.79 -5.05
C LEU A 197 -12.14 2.19 -6.46
N ALA A 198 -13.34 1.77 -6.87
CA ALA A 198 -13.58 1.25 -8.22
C ALA A 198 -13.33 2.32 -9.30
N ALA A 199 -13.73 3.57 -9.05
CA ALA A 199 -13.47 4.69 -9.94
C ALA A 199 -11.96 5.03 -10.03
N VAL A 200 -11.25 5.09 -8.90
CA VAL A 200 -9.79 5.24 -8.85
C VAL A 200 -9.10 4.14 -9.65
N TRP A 201 -9.51 2.89 -9.47
CA TRP A 201 -8.99 1.75 -10.23
C TRP A 201 -9.20 1.93 -11.75
N GLY A 202 -10.38 2.40 -12.16
CA GLY A 202 -10.68 2.73 -13.56
C GLY A 202 -9.74 3.78 -14.15
N VAL A 203 -9.41 4.82 -13.37
CA VAL A 203 -8.43 5.85 -13.76
C VAL A 203 -7.02 5.26 -13.83
N LEU A 204 -6.58 4.52 -12.82
CA LEU A 204 -5.25 3.90 -12.79
C LEU A 204 -5.04 2.96 -13.98
N ARG A 205 -6.06 2.18 -14.37
CA ARG A 205 -5.99 1.31 -15.56
C ARG A 205 -5.74 2.08 -16.86
N ARG A 206 -6.05 3.37 -16.92
CA ARG A 206 -5.77 4.23 -18.07
C ARG A 206 -4.39 4.87 -17.98
N LEU A 207 -3.95 5.26 -16.78
CA LEU A 207 -2.68 5.96 -16.57
C LEU A 207 -1.46 5.02 -16.57
N VAL A 208 -1.60 3.81 -16.02
CA VAL A 208 -0.49 2.85 -15.88
C VAL A 208 0.09 2.39 -17.22
N PRO A 209 -0.70 2.07 -18.28
CA PRO A 209 -0.17 1.68 -19.58
C PRO A 209 0.80 2.71 -20.19
N ASP A 210 0.54 3.99 -19.99
CA ASP A 210 1.42 5.06 -20.50
C ASP A 210 2.79 5.03 -19.81
N GLN A 211 2.80 4.75 -18.51
CA GLN A 211 4.05 4.59 -17.75
C GLN A 211 4.79 3.31 -18.15
N LEU A 212 4.06 2.21 -18.39
CA LEU A 212 4.65 0.97 -18.88
C LEU A 212 5.33 1.17 -20.24
N ARG A 213 4.68 1.88 -21.17
CA ARG A 213 5.27 2.24 -22.46
C ARG A 213 6.54 3.08 -22.30
N ARG A 214 6.54 4.06 -21.40
CA ARG A 214 7.73 4.86 -21.10
C ARG A 214 8.88 4.04 -20.53
N ILE A 215 8.59 3.05 -19.68
CA ILE A 215 9.63 2.15 -19.15
C ILE A 215 10.30 1.37 -20.30
N GLU A 216 9.51 0.90 -21.26
CA GLU A 216 10.00 0.15 -22.41
C GLU A 216 10.80 1.03 -23.39
N THR A 217 10.35 2.27 -23.65
CA THR A 217 11.01 3.19 -24.60
C THR A 217 12.23 3.90 -24.00
N ASP A 218 12.08 4.48 -22.82
CA ASP A 218 13.08 5.39 -22.24
C ASP A 218 14.11 4.64 -21.38
N ARG A 219 13.80 3.39 -21.01
CA ARG A 219 14.60 2.55 -20.11
C ARG A 219 15.11 3.33 -18.89
N PRO A 220 14.23 3.90 -18.06
CA PRO A 220 14.65 4.78 -16.97
C PRO A 220 15.40 3.99 -15.89
N CYS A 221 16.40 4.61 -15.28
CA CYS A 221 16.93 4.15 -13.99
C CYS A 221 15.84 4.27 -12.92
N PHE A 222 15.53 3.20 -12.19
CA PHE A 222 14.46 3.25 -11.17
C PHE A 222 14.82 4.05 -9.92
N ASP A 223 16.10 4.33 -9.71
CA ASP A 223 16.57 5.18 -8.62
C ASP A 223 16.54 6.67 -9.01
N CYS A 224 17.34 7.08 -10.00
CA CYS A 224 17.46 8.50 -10.39
C CYS A 224 16.53 8.98 -11.50
N GLY A 225 15.88 8.08 -12.25
CA GLY A 225 15.00 8.43 -13.36
C GLY A 225 15.69 8.84 -14.66
N THR A 226 17.03 8.86 -14.71
CA THR A 226 17.78 9.12 -15.94
C THR A 226 17.42 8.10 -17.01
N ARG A 227 17.24 8.56 -18.25
CA ARG A 227 16.94 7.71 -19.41
C ARG A 227 18.18 6.91 -19.82
N LEU A 228 18.03 5.60 -19.95
CA LEU A 228 19.12 4.68 -20.30
C LEU A 228 18.83 3.95 -21.63
N ALA A 229 18.00 4.52 -22.49
CA ALA A 229 17.66 3.93 -23.80
C ALA A 229 18.90 3.65 -24.67
N GLN A 230 19.97 4.43 -24.50
CA GLN A 230 21.24 4.32 -25.22
C GLN A 230 22.33 3.58 -24.43
N LEU A 231 22.05 3.11 -23.22
CA LEU A 231 23.03 2.37 -22.43
C LEU A 231 23.26 1.00 -23.08
N GLU A 232 24.50 0.75 -23.48
CA GLU A 232 24.95 -0.57 -23.87
C GLU A 232 25.15 -1.41 -22.60
N LEU A 233 24.43 -2.52 -22.52
CA LEU A 233 24.59 -3.51 -21.46
C LEU A 233 25.68 -4.50 -21.86
N ASP A 234 26.32 -5.10 -20.86
CA ASP A 234 27.27 -6.18 -21.11
C ASP A 234 26.59 -7.46 -21.63
N GLU A 235 27.39 -8.49 -21.92
CA GLU A 235 26.91 -9.80 -22.38
C GLU A 235 25.95 -10.49 -21.39
N HIS A 236 26.00 -10.09 -20.12
CA HIS A 236 25.16 -10.56 -19.03
C HIS A 236 23.96 -9.63 -18.78
N GLY A 237 23.71 -8.63 -19.62
CA GLY A 237 22.58 -7.72 -19.49
C GLY A 237 22.69 -6.74 -18.34
N SER A 238 23.88 -6.62 -17.75
CA SER A 238 24.17 -5.75 -16.61
C SER A 238 24.85 -4.46 -17.09
N GLY A 239 24.74 -3.42 -16.26
CA GLY A 239 25.37 -2.14 -16.52
C GLY A 239 25.21 -1.20 -15.34
N HIS A 240 25.72 0.01 -15.48
CA HIS A 240 25.64 1.04 -14.45
C HIS A 240 24.99 2.30 -14.99
N CYS A 241 24.15 2.94 -14.18
CA CYS A 241 23.62 4.24 -14.52
C CYS A 241 24.74 5.29 -14.50
N GLY A 242 25.07 5.88 -15.65
CA GLY A 242 26.12 6.91 -15.72
C GLY A 242 25.86 8.18 -14.89
N ALA A 243 24.62 8.41 -14.44
CA ALA A 243 24.25 9.58 -13.63
C ALA A 243 24.35 9.36 -12.12
N CYS A 244 23.97 8.18 -11.61
CA CYS A 244 23.95 7.90 -10.16
C CYS A 244 24.78 6.67 -9.75
N GLY A 245 25.44 6.00 -10.70
CA GLY A 245 26.25 4.81 -10.45
C GLY A 245 25.47 3.56 -10.05
N HIS A 246 24.13 3.61 -9.99
CA HIS A 246 23.34 2.46 -9.51
C HIS A 246 23.37 1.31 -10.54
N PRO A 247 23.53 0.04 -10.10
CA PRO A 247 23.52 -1.11 -11.00
C PRO A 247 22.13 -1.29 -11.64
N VAL A 248 22.13 -1.52 -12.95
CA VAL A 248 20.93 -1.76 -13.75
C VAL A 248 21.06 -3.08 -14.50
N HIS A 249 19.92 -3.71 -14.77
CA HIS A 249 19.86 -4.97 -15.49
C HIS A 249 18.72 -4.97 -16.50
N ALA A 250 18.87 -5.68 -17.61
CA ALA A 250 17.87 -5.73 -18.70
C ALA A 250 16.46 -6.10 -18.21
N SER A 251 16.37 -6.98 -17.21
CA SER A 251 15.09 -7.42 -16.61
C SER A 251 14.29 -6.28 -15.99
N GLN A 252 14.91 -5.16 -15.65
CA GLN A 252 14.26 -3.99 -15.05
C GLN A 252 13.19 -3.39 -15.97
N TRP A 253 13.41 -3.40 -17.28
CA TRP A 253 12.52 -2.76 -18.26
C TRP A 253 11.53 -3.72 -18.91
N LEU A 254 11.77 -5.03 -18.77
CA LEU A 254 10.92 -6.08 -19.32
C LEU A 254 9.90 -6.57 -18.28
N ARG A 255 8.70 -6.89 -18.77
CA ARG A 255 7.69 -7.55 -17.93
C ARG A 255 8.00 -9.04 -17.90
N LEU A 256 8.60 -9.48 -16.80
CA LEU A 256 8.76 -10.90 -16.55
C LEU A 256 7.39 -11.54 -16.24
N PRO A 257 7.18 -12.80 -16.64
CA PRO A 257 5.96 -13.52 -16.31
C PRO A 257 5.84 -13.67 -14.80
N VAL A 258 4.63 -13.42 -14.29
CA VAL A 258 4.33 -13.64 -12.88
C VAL A 258 4.00 -15.12 -12.68
N PRO A 259 4.63 -15.83 -11.73
CA PRO A 259 4.29 -17.22 -11.44
C PRO A 259 2.82 -17.35 -11.08
N ARG A 260 2.13 -18.32 -11.68
CA ARG A 260 0.83 -18.76 -11.21
C ARG A 260 1.07 -19.72 -10.06
N ILE A 261 0.73 -19.30 -8.85
CA ILE A 261 0.87 -20.15 -7.67
C ILE A 261 -0.34 -21.08 -7.60
N PRO A 262 -0.19 -22.39 -7.80
CA PRO A 262 -1.31 -23.31 -7.63
C PRO A 262 -1.73 -23.31 -6.16
N LEU A 263 -3.04 -23.39 -5.90
CA LEU A 263 -3.57 -23.46 -4.53
C LEU A 263 -2.94 -24.63 -3.74
N ALA A 264 -2.59 -25.72 -4.43
CA ALA A 264 -1.88 -26.84 -3.81
C ALA A 264 -0.50 -26.44 -3.24
N ALA A 265 0.28 -25.62 -3.96
CA ALA A 265 1.57 -25.15 -3.44
C ALA A 265 1.40 -24.22 -2.24
N VAL A 266 0.34 -23.39 -2.24
CA VAL A 266 -0.05 -22.59 -1.08
C VAL A 266 -0.33 -23.51 0.11
N LEU A 267 -1.12 -24.56 -0.08
CA LEU A 267 -1.51 -25.49 1.00
C LEU A 267 -0.38 -26.43 1.46
N GLN A 268 0.65 -26.68 0.65
CA GLN A 268 1.74 -27.61 0.97
C GLN A 268 2.92 -26.98 1.74
N ALA A 269 3.07 -25.66 1.70
CA ALA A 269 4.08 -24.93 2.49
C ALA A 269 3.61 -24.75 3.95
N ASP A 270 3.90 -23.60 4.59
CA ASP A 270 3.36 -23.21 5.91
C ASP A 270 1.84 -22.96 5.92
N GLY A 271 1.15 -23.36 4.85
CA GLY A 271 -0.22 -22.99 4.57
C GLY A 271 -1.29 -23.51 5.51
N PRO A 272 -1.18 -24.71 6.09
CA PRO A 272 -2.15 -25.15 7.08
C PRO A 272 -2.11 -24.28 8.34
N LEU A 273 -0.91 -23.93 8.82
CA LEU A 273 -0.76 -23.06 9.99
C LEU A 273 -1.21 -21.62 9.67
N GLY A 274 -0.77 -21.07 8.54
CA GLY A 274 -1.21 -19.76 8.06
C GLY A 274 -2.74 -19.68 7.90
N LEU A 275 -3.35 -20.71 7.30
CA LEU A 275 -4.80 -20.82 7.14
C LEU A 275 -5.51 -20.92 8.48
N VAL A 276 -5.00 -21.70 9.44
CA VAL A 276 -5.56 -21.78 10.80
C VAL A 276 -5.48 -20.43 11.50
N CYS A 277 -4.35 -19.72 11.41
CA CYS A 277 -4.19 -18.39 12.00
C CYS A 277 -5.15 -17.37 11.36
N ILE A 278 -5.22 -17.32 10.03
CA ILE A 278 -6.13 -16.42 9.31
C ILE A 278 -7.59 -16.77 9.63
N THR A 279 -7.96 -18.05 9.59
CA THR A 279 -9.33 -18.49 9.87
C THR A 279 -9.73 -18.22 11.32
N GLY A 280 -8.86 -18.54 12.28
CA GLY A 280 -9.09 -18.23 13.69
C GLY A 280 -9.23 -16.73 13.94
N TYR A 281 -8.39 -15.92 13.30
CA TYR A 281 -8.48 -14.46 13.37
C TYR A 281 -9.77 -13.93 12.73
N VAL A 282 -10.16 -14.42 11.55
CA VAL A 282 -11.42 -14.04 10.88
C VAL A 282 -12.61 -14.42 11.75
N LEU A 283 -12.66 -15.64 12.31
CA LEU A 283 -13.74 -16.05 13.20
C LEU A 283 -13.84 -15.16 14.43
N LEU A 284 -12.70 -14.87 15.07
CA LEU A 284 -12.70 -14.05 16.28
C LEU A 284 -13.03 -12.58 15.98
N ALA A 285 -12.32 -11.96 15.03
CA ALA A 285 -12.38 -10.53 14.76
C ALA A 285 -13.54 -10.11 13.84
N MET A 286 -14.00 -10.99 12.94
CA MET A 286 -15.07 -10.64 11.99
C MET A 286 -16.43 -11.25 12.36
N CYS A 287 -16.46 -12.33 13.14
CA CYS A 287 -17.72 -12.95 13.56
C CYS A 287 -18.00 -12.71 15.04
N ILE A 288 -17.17 -13.25 15.94
CA ILE A 288 -17.48 -13.29 17.38
C ILE A 288 -17.46 -11.90 18.01
N ALA A 289 -16.35 -11.14 17.87
CA ALA A 289 -16.20 -9.85 18.52
C ALA A 289 -17.23 -8.80 18.03
N PRO A 290 -17.52 -8.66 16.71
CA PRO A 290 -18.56 -7.75 16.25
C PRO A 290 -19.95 -8.13 16.75
N LEU A 291 -20.30 -9.43 16.77
CA LEU A 291 -21.60 -9.88 17.30
C LEU A 291 -21.76 -9.56 18.79
N LEU A 292 -20.72 -9.82 19.59
CA LEU A 292 -20.72 -9.47 21.01
C LEU A 292 -20.84 -7.96 21.22
N LEU A 293 -20.11 -7.14 20.46
CA LEU A 293 -20.19 -5.69 20.58
C LEU A 293 -21.52 -5.12 20.11
N LEU A 294 -22.12 -5.69 19.06
CA LEU A 294 -23.47 -5.34 18.63
C LEU A 294 -24.50 -5.67 19.71
N ALA A 295 -24.39 -6.85 20.32
CA ALA A 295 -25.28 -7.26 21.42
C ALA A 295 -25.15 -6.36 22.66
N ASN A 296 -23.98 -5.74 22.87
CA ASN A 296 -23.71 -4.81 23.97
C ASN A 296 -23.90 -3.32 23.57
N GLY A 297 -24.52 -3.01 22.44
CA GLY A 297 -24.84 -1.63 22.05
C GLY A 297 -23.65 -0.79 21.56
N HIS A 298 -22.61 -1.42 21.00
CA HIS A 298 -21.41 -0.76 20.47
C HIS A 298 -21.23 -0.96 18.96
N PRO A 299 -22.20 -0.55 18.09
CA PRO A 299 -22.17 -0.85 16.65
C PRO A 299 -21.00 -0.19 15.91
N GLY A 300 -20.55 1.00 16.33
CA GLY A 300 -19.40 1.67 15.74
C GLY A 300 -18.09 0.93 15.99
N LEU A 301 -17.88 0.43 17.23
CA LEU A 301 -16.68 -0.33 17.58
C LEU A 301 -16.70 -1.72 16.91
N ALA A 302 -17.88 -2.36 16.86
CA ALA A 302 -18.08 -3.60 16.13
C ALA A 302 -17.65 -3.46 14.65
N SER A 303 -18.03 -2.35 14.02
CA SER A 303 -17.65 -2.05 12.64
C SER A 303 -16.14 -1.83 12.51
N ALA A 304 -15.53 -1.01 13.38
CA ALA A 304 -14.08 -0.78 13.35
C ALA A 304 -13.28 -2.09 13.51
N ILE A 305 -13.68 -2.97 14.43
CA ILE A 305 -13.05 -4.29 14.60
C ILE A 305 -13.25 -5.16 13.36
N PHE A 306 -14.47 -5.20 12.79
CA PHE A 306 -14.73 -5.96 11.55
C PHE A 306 -13.85 -5.49 10.39
N TYR A 307 -13.71 -4.17 10.18
CA TYR A 307 -12.83 -3.61 9.14
C TYR A 307 -11.37 -3.90 9.43
N THR A 308 -10.93 -3.76 10.68
CA THR A 308 -9.56 -4.12 11.06
C THR A 308 -9.27 -5.59 10.82
N GLY A 309 -10.22 -6.47 11.17
CA GLY A 309 -10.22 -7.89 10.86
C GLY A 309 -10.02 -8.14 9.37
N THR A 310 -10.86 -7.53 8.54
CA THR A 310 -10.80 -7.66 7.09
C THR A 310 -9.47 -7.18 6.52
N VAL A 311 -9.00 -6.00 6.94
CA VAL A 311 -7.79 -5.36 6.42
C VAL A 311 -6.54 -6.13 6.82
N ILE A 312 -6.44 -6.60 8.07
CA ILE A 312 -5.32 -7.41 8.55
C ILE A 312 -5.33 -8.79 7.89
N ALA A 313 -6.49 -9.45 7.79
CA ALA A 313 -6.59 -10.75 7.12
C ALA A 313 -6.16 -10.64 5.64
N ALA A 314 -6.57 -9.57 4.95
CA ALA A 314 -6.13 -9.30 3.59
C ALA A 314 -4.62 -9.04 3.50
N ALA A 315 -4.03 -8.29 4.44
CA ALA A 315 -2.59 -8.06 4.50
C ALA A 315 -1.82 -9.38 4.73
N MET A 316 -2.29 -10.24 5.63
CA MET A 316 -1.70 -11.56 5.90
C MET A 316 -1.75 -12.45 4.66
N ALA A 317 -2.92 -12.56 4.03
CA ALA A 317 -3.10 -13.35 2.81
C ALA A 317 -2.23 -12.83 1.66
N TRP A 318 -2.15 -11.50 1.50
CA TRP A 318 -1.30 -10.86 0.50
C TRP A 318 0.19 -11.10 0.76
N GLN A 319 0.64 -10.93 2.01
CA GLN A 319 2.03 -11.16 2.39
C GLN A 319 2.42 -12.62 2.14
N TRP A 320 1.56 -13.55 2.53
CA TRP A 320 1.80 -14.97 2.30
C TRP A 320 1.87 -15.30 0.80
N HIS A 321 0.90 -14.83 0.01
CA HIS A 321 0.93 -14.99 -1.45
C HIS A 321 2.18 -14.35 -2.07
N ARG A 322 2.60 -13.19 -1.57
CA ARG A 322 3.81 -12.48 -2.04
C ARG A 322 5.09 -13.25 -1.73
N VAL A 323 5.24 -13.81 -0.53
CA VAL A 323 6.41 -14.61 -0.14
C VAL A 323 6.57 -15.80 -1.07
N LEU A 324 5.50 -16.60 -1.24
CA LEU A 324 5.51 -17.75 -2.16
C LEU A 324 5.82 -17.34 -3.60
N ARG A 325 5.25 -16.22 -4.06
CA ARG A 325 5.51 -15.67 -5.39
C ARG A 325 6.99 -15.35 -5.57
N ASN A 326 7.59 -14.72 -4.56
CA ASN A 326 8.96 -14.26 -4.59
C ASN A 326 9.94 -15.46 -4.51
N GLU A 327 9.61 -16.51 -3.75
CA GLU A 327 10.38 -17.76 -3.72
C GLU A 327 10.39 -18.46 -5.07
N ILE A 328 9.24 -18.59 -5.73
CA ILE A 328 9.15 -19.20 -7.07
C ILE A 328 9.89 -18.33 -8.10
N ALA A 329 9.71 -17.01 -8.03
CA ALA A 329 10.36 -16.08 -8.96
C ALA A 329 11.89 -16.05 -8.79
N ALA A 330 12.41 -16.23 -7.56
CA ALA A 330 13.84 -16.34 -7.28
C ALA A 330 14.47 -17.62 -7.89
N GLN A 331 13.67 -18.64 -8.20
CA GLN A 331 14.12 -19.83 -8.95
C GLN A 331 13.95 -19.68 -10.46
N GLY A 332 13.47 -18.51 -10.94
CA GLY A 332 13.10 -18.28 -12.33
C GLY A 332 14.28 -18.26 -13.31
N ASP A 333 15.51 -18.23 -12.81
CA ASP A 333 16.77 -18.34 -13.55
C ASP A 333 17.16 -19.81 -13.85
N ARG A 334 16.70 -20.73 -12.99
CA ARG A 334 16.99 -22.18 -13.03
C ARG A 334 15.80 -23.01 -13.49
N ARG A 335 14.57 -22.58 -13.24
CA ARG A 335 13.36 -23.31 -13.63
C ARG A 335 12.38 -22.37 -14.31
N CYS A 336 11.83 -22.83 -15.44
CA CYS A 336 10.83 -22.04 -16.14
C CYS A 336 9.58 -21.87 -15.28
N ILE A 337 9.22 -20.61 -15.01
CA ILE A 337 8.04 -20.24 -14.20
C ILE A 337 6.71 -20.80 -14.75
N ARG A 338 6.66 -21.20 -16.04
CA ARG A 338 5.44 -21.68 -16.69
C ARG A 338 5.37 -23.20 -16.86
N CYS A 339 6.46 -23.84 -17.30
CA CYS A 339 6.48 -25.27 -17.61
C CYS A 339 7.46 -26.08 -16.75
N GLU A 340 8.12 -25.44 -15.78
CA GLU A 340 9.10 -26.06 -14.87
C GLU A 340 10.33 -26.66 -15.53
N PHE A 341 10.51 -26.46 -16.85
CA PHE A 341 11.70 -26.88 -17.59
C PHE A 341 12.97 -26.32 -16.95
N ASP A 342 14.01 -27.15 -16.85
CA ASP A 342 15.31 -26.77 -16.32
C ASP A 342 16.02 -25.80 -17.27
N LEU A 343 16.16 -24.55 -16.83
CA LEU A 343 16.79 -23.49 -17.59
C LEU A 343 18.30 -23.44 -17.41
N ALA A 344 18.90 -24.23 -16.50
CA ALA A 344 20.31 -24.10 -16.12
C ALA A 344 21.27 -24.16 -17.33
N SER A 345 20.95 -24.97 -18.34
CA SER A 345 21.76 -25.11 -19.57
C SER A 345 21.29 -24.24 -20.73
N VAL A 346 20.16 -23.55 -20.61
CA VAL A 346 19.62 -22.69 -21.67
C VAL A 346 20.47 -21.42 -21.74
N PRO A 347 21.02 -21.06 -22.91
CA PRO A 347 21.82 -19.85 -23.06
C PRO A 347 20.97 -18.60 -22.82
N SER A 348 21.59 -17.56 -22.28
CA SER A 348 21.02 -16.23 -22.12
C SER A 348 21.92 -15.22 -22.81
N GLU A 349 21.36 -14.40 -23.69
CA GLU A 349 22.06 -13.30 -24.35
C GLU A 349 21.64 -11.98 -23.71
N GLY A 350 22.60 -11.17 -23.25
CA GLY A 350 22.30 -9.91 -22.57
C GLY A 350 21.47 -10.12 -21.30
N GLY A 351 21.76 -11.17 -20.53
CA GLY A 351 21.10 -11.48 -19.25
C GLY A 351 19.65 -11.97 -19.37
N LEU A 352 19.19 -12.23 -20.59
CA LEU A 352 17.83 -12.68 -20.88
C LEU A 352 17.88 -13.97 -21.70
N GLY A 353 16.99 -14.89 -21.38
CA GLY A 353 16.80 -16.11 -22.15
C GLY A 353 15.34 -16.37 -22.44
N THR A 354 15.08 -17.26 -23.38
CA THR A 354 13.73 -17.75 -23.68
C THR A 354 13.67 -19.25 -23.45
N CYS A 355 12.68 -19.69 -22.68
CA CYS A 355 12.45 -21.11 -22.45
C CYS A 355 12.17 -21.81 -23.80
N PRO A 356 12.89 -22.90 -24.14
CA PRO A 356 12.71 -23.59 -25.42
C PRO A 356 11.34 -24.27 -25.54
N GLU A 357 10.75 -24.71 -24.42
CA GLU A 357 9.48 -25.44 -24.40
C GLU A 357 8.25 -24.54 -24.54
N CYS A 358 8.26 -23.35 -23.92
CA CYS A 358 7.06 -22.51 -23.85
C CYS A 358 7.28 -21.04 -24.24
N SER A 359 8.48 -20.72 -24.73
CA SER A 359 8.90 -19.39 -25.22
C SER A 359 8.76 -18.26 -24.19
N VAL A 360 8.66 -18.62 -22.91
CA VAL A 360 8.61 -17.65 -21.81
C VAL A 360 10.00 -17.05 -21.59
N ILE A 361 10.04 -15.72 -21.52
CA ILE A 361 11.27 -14.97 -21.21
C ILE A 361 11.62 -15.14 -19.73
N PHE A 362 12.89 -15.40 -19.44
CA PHE A 362 13.47 -15.40 -18.10
C PHE A 362 14.69 -14.47 -18.04
N ALA A 363 15.04 -14.05 -16.83
CA ALA A 363 16.23 -13.25 -16.57
C ALA A 363 17.26 -14.11 -15.83
N ARG A 364 18.53 -13.99 -16.19
CA ARG A 364 19.64 -14.65 -15.51
C ARG A 364 20.60 -13.60 -14.98
N LEU A 365 20.87 -13.66 -13.68
CA LEU A 365 21.97 -12.94 -13.07
C LEU A 365 23.20 -13.82 -13.07
N HIS A 366 24.36 -13.22 -13.36
CA HIS A 366 25.64 -13.82 -13.08
C HIS A 366 26.21 -13.21 -11.79
N GLU A 367 26.88 -14.03 -10.98
CA GLU A 367 27.24 -13.80 -9.56
C GLU A 367 27.88 -12.43 -9.24
N ALA A 368 28.48 -11.74 -10.20
CA ALA A 368 29.14 -10.46 -10.00
C ALA A 368 28.24 -9.32 -9.48
N VAL A 369 26.91 -9.39 -9.66
CA VAL A 369 25.97 -8.33 -9.23
C VAL A 369 25.51 -8.50 -7.77
N ASP A 370 25.51 -9.71 -7.23
CA ASP A 370 24.98 -9.97 -5.88
C ASP A 370 25.93 -9.48 -4.77
N ASP A 371 27.26 -9.62 -4.97
CA ASP A 371 28.27 -9.22 -3.99
C ASP A 371 28.36 -7.69 -3.77
N GLU A 372 28.17 -6.89 -4.83
CA GLU A 372 28.20 -5.42 -4.72
C GLU A 372 26.93 -4.85 -4.07
N VAL A 373 25.79 -5.52 -4.25
CA VAL A 373 24.50 -5.08 -3.69
C VAL A 373 24.40 -5.41 -2.20
N GLU A 374 24.93 -6.55 -1.73
CA GLU A 374 24.98 -6.87 -0.30
C GLU A 374 25.90 -5.93 0.49
N GLY A 375 26.97 -5.43 -0.13
CA GLY A 375 27.90 -4.48 0.50
C GLY A 375 27.31 -3.09 0.77
N SER A 376 26.36 -2.61 -0.03
CA SER A 376 25.79 -1.25 0.10
C SER A 376 24.64 -1.13 1.11
N HIS A 377 24.14 -2.26 1.63
CA HIS A 377 22.96 -2.33 2.49
C HIS A 377 23.26 -2.70 3.96
N ARG A 378 24.53 -2.91 4.32
CA ARG A 378 24.97 -3.08 5.72
C ARG A 378 25.22 -1.75 6.41
#